data_AF-A0A7D4Y4M7-F1
#
_entry.id   AF-A0A7D4Y4M7-F1
#
_cell.length_a   1.000
_cell.length_b   1.000
_cell.length_c   1.000
_cell.angle_alpha   90.00
_cell.angle_beta   90.00
_cell.angle_gamma   90.00
#
_symmetry.space_group_name_H-M   'P 1'
#
loop_
_entity.id
_entity.type
_entity.pdbx_description
1 polymer ?
#
loop_
_entity_poly.entity_id
_entity_poly.type
_entity_poly.pdbx_seq_one_letter_code
_entity_poly.pdbx_strand_id
1 'polypeptide(L)'
;MSLPPASYDRLRRATRTHREELVVRLAGEAGLRPVEQARLRPEDVLEHEGTQLVAVHSESTAAAREAGESPAPARETVLPDGVAHDLRQYAASNGIADDEPLFSVSPRRLAMLIREVSDRVDGVDATAPDLRDFFAADLLDDGVPPHIVAEAGGWERLDSLAPLLPEADRDALVQAVEERSQGSNGVSGLARPVLAVARELPHTLYDAEDRDEVAATVCDRLADAEAVRFAWLAERTDETVTLRHVAGVPERTVRDHLDDNREAMEDVAAEGSARELPGPDGAIVVAHVPGGDADGALLAVGTSKSVDDAATDAVAAVAGQTAHALAAVQRKRLLLSDSAVELEFRCPAAASTLADLSTALDCRIELSGIVPVDGDALLFYAAVEGADAEPVLTRVAATDAVDDARLLEGYDDGAAIELVLTATPVRPLVEHGGRVRSLAASDGVTTLTAELPGDADVRAAVDAVTDAHPSVGLTAKRQVDRPVETDAGFRERLGDRLSERQTTVLRAAYHAGYFEWPRDTTAEELADSVGVSAPTLHNHLRNAEGKLLTAFFEDPPARD
;
A
#
# COMPACT_ATOMS: atom_id res chain seq x y z
N MET A 1 24.30 18.71 -26.52
CA MET A 1 24.12 19.99 -27.23
C MET A 1 22.76 19.86 -27.92
N SER A 2 21.75 20.59 -27.44
CA SER A 2 20.38 20.39 -27.90
C SER A 2 20.24 20.72 -29.39
N LEU A 3 19.26 20.09 -30.04
CA LEU A 3 18.92 20.37 -31.42
C LEU A 3 18.42 21.82 -31.53
N PRO A 4 18.99 22.69 -32.39
CA PRO A 4 18.51 24.07 -32.50
C PRO A 4 17.07 24.17 -33.03
N PRO A 5 16.27 25.20 -32.63
CA PRO A 5 14.88 25.37 -33.11
C PRO A 5 14.76 25.39 -34.64
N ALA A 6 15.67 26.06 -35.34
CA ALA A 6 15.70 26.09 -36.81
C ALA A 6 16.00 24.72 -37.45
N SER A 7 16.66 23.80 -36.73
CA SER A 7 16.88 22.43 -37.18
C SER A 7 15.66 21.55 -36.90
N TYR A 8 14.98 21.75 -35.76
CA TYR A 8 13.69 21.10 -35.46
C TYR A 8 12.61 21.47 -36.48
N ASP A 9 12.48 22.76 -36.83
CA ASP A 9 11.54 23.21 -37.88
C ASP A 9 11.81 22.56 -39.24
N ARG A 10 13.08 22.38 -39.61
CA ARG A 10 13.46 21.71 -40.86
C ARG A 10 13.10 20.22 -40.82
N LEU A 11 13.25 19.55 -39.68
CA LEU A 11 12.80 18.16 -39.50
C LEU A 11 11.29 18.05 -39.65
N ARG A 12 10.52 18.92 -38.97
CA ARG A 12 9.05 18.94 -39.08
C ARG A 12 8.58 19.10 -40.52
N ARG A 13 9.21 19.99 -41.29
CA ARG A 13 8.88 20.21 -42.71
C ARG A 13 9.30 19.06 -43.64
N ALA A 14 10.16 18.14 -43.20
CA ALA A 14 10.64 17.00 -43.99
C ALA A 14 9.80 15.72 -43.79
N THR A 15 8.79 15.76 -42.92
CA THR A 15 7.80 14.70 -42.75
C THR A 15 6.95 14.61 -44.02
N ARG A 16 6.53 13.39 -44.38
CA ARG A 16 5.75 13.11 -45.59
C ARG A 16 4.37 12.56 -45.28
N THR A 17 4.14 12.17 -44.03
CA THR A 17 2.88 11.57 -43.57
C THR A 17 2.51 12.18 -42.22
N HIS A 18 1.20 12.27 -41.95
CA HIS A 18 0.69 12.69 -40.64
C HIS A 18 1.27 11.85 -39.49
N ARG A 19 1.54 10.56 -39.74
CA ARG A 19 2.19 9.68 -38.77
C ARG A 19 3.62 10.11 -38.45
N GLU A 20 4.43 10.38 -39.47
CA GLU A 20 5.81 10.85 -39.27
C GLU A 20 5.84 12.19 -38.53
N GLU A 21 4.94 13.11 -38.89
CA GLU A 21 4.82 14.39 -38.21
C GLU A 21 4.45 14.20 -36.74
N LEU A 22 3.42 13.41 -36.44
CA LEU A 22 2.97 13.19 -35.08
C LEU A 22 4.04 12.50 -34.22
N VAL A 23 4.80 11.53 -34.76
CA VAL A 23 5.91 10.87 -34.06
C VAL A 23 7.03 11.85 -33.70
N VAL A 24 7.40 12.75 -34.63
CA VAL A 24 8.42 13.78 -34.38
C VAL A 24 7.93 14.77 -33.33
N ARG A 25 6.69 15.24 -33.45
CA ARG A 25 6.09 16.21 -32.52
C ARG A 25 5.90 15.63 -31.12
N LEU A 26 5.43 14.39 -30.97
CA LEU A 26 5.29 13.77 -29.66
C LEU A 26 6.64 13.61 -28.93
N ALA A 27 7.75 13.41 -29.67
CA ALA A 27 9.08 13.38 -29.08
C ALA A 27 9.62 14.79 -28.76
N GLY A 28 9.43 15.75 -29.69
CA GLY A 28 10.03 17.09 -29.62
C GLY A 28 9.23 18.15 -28.88
N GLU A 29 7.91 18.00 -28.80
CA GLU A 29 6.99 18.98 -28.20
C GLU A 29 6.29 18.45 -26.95
N ALA A 30 6.38 17.14 -26.66
CA ALA A 30 5.81 16.52 -25.45
C ALA A 30 6.79 15.57 -24.73
N GLY A 31 8.02 15.43 -25.22
CA GLY A 31 9.07 14.66 -24.54
C GLY A 31 8.87 13.14 -24.49
N LEU A 32 7.93 12.57 -25.26
CA LEU A 32 7.62 11.14 -25.22
C LEU A 32 8.72 10.30 -25.88
N ARG A 33 9.12 9.23 -25.20
CA ARG A 33 10.01 8.19 -25.73
C ARG A 33 9.26 7.33 -26.76
N PRO A 34 9.94 6.74 -27.75
CA PRO A 34 9.29 5.80 -28.69
C PRO A 34 8.56 4.63 -28.02
N VAL A 35 9.02 4.19 -26.84
CA VAL A 35 8.32 3.15 -26.05
C VAL A 35 7.03 3.65 -25.42
N GLU A 36 6.97 4.93 -25.04
CA GLU A 36 5.78 5.58 -24.49
C GLU A 36 4.79 5.87 -25.63
N GLN A 37 5.27 6.40 -26.76
CA GLN A 37 4.45 6.64 -27.95
C GLN A 37 3.75 5.37 -28.47
N ALA A 38 4.40 4.20 -28.39
CA ALA A 38 3.81 2.94 -28.85
C ALA A 38 2.65 2.45 -27.96
N ARG A 39 2.56 2.93 -26.72
CA ARG A 39 1.50 2.59 -25.75
C ARG A 39 0.41 3.65 -25.67
N LEU A 40 0.66 4.82 -26.24
CA LEU A 40 -0.24 5.97 -26.23
C LEU A 40 -1.56 5.64 -26.93
N ARG A 41 -2.67 5.96 -26.28
CA ARG A 41 -4.05 5.84 -26.78
C ARG A 41 -4.69 7.23 -26.90
N PRO A 42 -5.72 7.43 -27.75
CA PRO A 42 -6.41 8.71 -27.82
C PRO A 42 -7.03 9.16 -26.50
N GLU A 43 -7.51 8.22 -25.66
CA GLU A 43 -8.06 8.50 -24.33
C GLU A 43 -7.04 9.06 -23.33
N ASP A 44 -5.73 8.96 -23.62
CA ASP A 44 -4.68 9.45 -22.73
C ASP A 44 -4.53 10.97 -22.74
N VAL A 45 -5.20 11.66 -23.67
CA VAL A 45 -5.16 13.11 -23.75
C VAL A 45 -6.18 13.70 -22.78
N LEU A 46 -5.67 14.36 -21.75
CA LEU A 46 -6.43 14.97 -20.67
C LEU A 46 -6.45 16.49 -20.81
N GLU A 47 -7.43 17.15 -20.20
CA GLU A 47 -7.49 18.61 -20.10
C GLU A 47 -7.53 19.02 -18.64
N HIS A 48 -6.62 19.90 -18.24
CA HIS A 48 -6.54 20.45 -16.89
C HIS A 48 -6.37 21.97 -16.98
N GLU A 49 -7.34 22.72 -16.45
CA GLU A 49 -7.35 24.19 -16.46
C GLU A 49 -7.07 24.83 -17.84
N GLY A 50 -7.63 24.23 -18.89
CA GLY A 50 -7.43 24.71 -20.28
C GLY A 50 -6.07 24.34 -20.88
N THR A 51 -5.24 23.57 -20.18
CA THR A 51 -3.99 23.00 -20.69
C THR A 51 -4.21 21.53 -21.05
N GLN A 52 -3.77 21.14 -22.25
CA GLN A 52 -3.80 19.76 -22.68
C GLN A 52 -2.59 19.01 -22.11
N LEU A 53 -2.87 17.87 -21.48
CA LEU A 53 -1.88 16.95 -20.92
C LEU A 53 -1.98 15.59 -21.62
N VAL A 54 -0.96 14.77 -21.44
CA VAL A 54 -0.98 13.36 -21.84
C VAL A 54 -0.52 12.46 -20.71
N ALA A 55 -1.36 11.48 -20.38
CA ALA A 55 -1.08 10.42 -19.42
C ALA A 55 -0.08 9.42 -20.02
N VAL A 56 1.10 9.28 -19.40
CA VAL A 56 2.16 8.40 -19.89
C VAL A 56 2.25 7.16 -19.02
N HIS A 57 2.05 5.99 -19.64
CA HIS A 57 2.01 4.71 -18.93
C HIS A 57 3.31 3.91 -19.06
N SER A 58 3.76 3.38 -17.92
CA SER A 58 4.80 2.36 -17.84
C SER A 58 4.32 1.02 -18.40
N GLU A 59 5.20 0.03 -18.42
CA GLU A 59 4.86 -1.32 -18.90
C GLU A 59 3.81 -2.01 -18.01
N SER A 60 3.96 -1.90 -16.70
CA SER A 60 3.02 -2.48 -15.73
C SER A 60 1.65 -1.81 -15.83
N THR A 61 1.61 -0.47 -15.87
CA THR A 61 0.35 0.28 -15.97
C THR A 61 -0.33 0.08 -17.32
N ALA A 62 0.43 -0.13 -18.40
CA ALA A 62 -0.17 -0.48 -19.69
C ALA A 62 -0.78 -1.89 -19.68
N ALA A 63 -0.10 -2.87 -19.06
CA ALA A 63 -0.62 -4.23 -18.91
C ALA A 63 -1.91 -4.27 -18.07
N ALA A 64 -1.97 -3.51 -16.98
CA ALA A 64 -3.18 -3.36 -16.17
C ALA A 64 -4.34 -2.75 -16.98
N ARG A 65 -4.07 -1.75 -17.84
CA ARG A 65 -5.09 -1.19 -18.76
C ARG A 65 -5.61 -2.19 -19.80
N GLU A 66 -4.76 -3.11 -20.26
CA GLU A 66 -5.20 -4.21 -21.13
C GLU A 66 -6.06 -5.25 -20.39
N ALA A 67 -5.86 -5.39 -19.08
CA ALA A 67 -6.68 -6.24 -18.21
C ALA A 67 -8.03 -5.60 -17.81
N GLY A 68 -8.30 -4.36 -18.25
CA GLY A 68 -9.52 -3.61 -17.94
C GLY A 68 -9.45 -2.81 -16.63
N GLU A 69 -8.26 -2.67 -16.03
CA GLU A 69 -8.04 -1.83 -14.86
C GLU A 69 -7.80 -0.36 -15.27
N SER A 70 -7.95 0.56 -14.32
CA SER A 70 -7.69 2.00 -14.51
C SER A 70 -6.55 2.48 -13.60
N PRO A 71 -5.29 2.06 -13.85
CA PRO A 71 -4.16 2.46 -13.04
C PRO A 71 -3.80 3.94 -13.26
N ALA A 72 -3.28 4.59 -12.22
CA ALA A 72 -2.68 5.91 -12.35
C ALA A 72 -1.54 5.92 -13.40
N PRO A 73 -1.37 7.01 -14.17
CA PRO A 73 -0.26 7.13 -15.11
C PRO A 73 1.08 7.15 -14.36
N ALA A 74 2.13 6.70 -15.05
CA ALA A 74 3.48 6.74 -14.49
C ALA A 74 4.03 8.18 -14.40
N ARG A 75 3.58 9.06 -15.30
CA ARG A 75 3.79 10.50 -15.29
C ARG A 75 2.79 11.17 -16.24
N GLU A 76 2.60 12.46 -16.08
CA GLU A 76 1.88 13.29 -17.05
C GLU A 76 2.86 14.29 -17.69
N THR A 77 2.55 14.73 -18.89
CA THR A 77 3.32 15.79 -19.55
C THR A 77 2.43 16.71 -20.36
N VAL A 78 2.89 17.94 -20.55
CA VAL A 78 2.23 18.91 -21.43
C VAL A 78 2.17 18.40 -22.86
N LEU A 79 1.04 18.65 -23.51
CA LEU A 79 0.81 18.36 -24.92
C LEU A 79 0.30 19.65 -25.57
N PRO A 80 1.06 20.33 -26.43
CA PRO A 80 0.56 21.56 -27.04
C PRO A 80 -0.76 21.33 -27.80
N ASP A 81 -1.69 22.29 -27.75
CA ASP A 81 -3.03 22.17 -28.35
C ASP A 81 -3.01 21.71 -29.81
N GLY A 82 -2.04 22.21 -30.58
CA GLY A 82 -1.85 21.82 -31.96
C GLY A 82 -1.39 20.36 -32.14
N VAL A 83 -0.67 19.78 -31.17
CA VAL A 83 -0.32 18.35 -31.18
C VAL A 83 -1.54 17.51 -30.76
N ALA A 84 -2.26 17.95 -29.72
CA ALA A 84 -3.49 17.28 -29.27
C ALA A 84 -4.54 17.23 -30.39
N HIS A 85 -4.68 18.33 -31.15
CA HIS A 85 -5.55 18.39 -32.32
C HIS A 85 -5.12 17.39 -33.40
N ASP A 86 -3.83 17.39 -33.77
CA ASP A 86 -3.29 16.49 -34.80
C ASP A 86 -3.42 15.01 -34.39
N LEU A 87 -3.24 14.70 -33.11
CA LEU A 87 -3.43 13.36 -32.55
C LEU A 87 -4.86 12.88 -32.75
N ARG A 88 -5.85 13.67 -32.32
CA ARG A 88 -7.28 13.34 -32.49
C ARG A 88 -7.65 13.24 -33.96
N GLN A 89 -7.14 14.13 -34.80
CA GLN A 89 -7.36 14.10 -36.24
C GLN A 89 -6.77 12.83 -36.87
N TYR A 90 -5.59 12.41 -36.44
CA TYR A 90 -4.95 11.18 -36.89
C TYR A 90 -5.76 9.95 -36.48
N ALA A 91 -6.21 9.87 -35.22
CA ALA A 91 -7.05 8.78 -34.73
C ALA A 91 -8.35 8.66 -35.54
N ALA A 92 -9.07 9.77 -35.69
CA ALA A 92 -10.32 9.83 -36.45
C ALA A 92 -10.13 9.44 -37.92
N SER A 93 -9.05 9.90 -38.56
CA SER A 93 -8.77 9.62 -39.99
C SER A 93 -8.39 8.17 -40.25
N ASN A 94 -7.91 7.45 -39.24
CA ASN A 94 -7.51 6.05 -39.34
C ASN A 94 -8.51 5.08 -38.68
N GLY A 95 -9.60 5.59 -38.10
CA GLY A 95 -10.62 4.77 -37.42
C GLY A 95 -10.10 4.09 -36.16
N ILE A 96 -9.18 4.73 -35.44
CA ILE A 96 -8.61 4.22 -34.18
C ILE A 96 -9.58 4.57 -33.05
N ALA A 97 -9.98 3.57 -32.27
CA ALA A 97 -10.83 3.78 -31.10
C ALA A 97 -10.06 4.43 -29.94
N ASP A 98 -10.77 5.02 -28.98
CA ASP A 98 -10.15 5.78 -27.89
C ASP A 98 -9.29 4.89 -26.95
N ASP A 99 -9.62 3.60 -26.86
CA ASP A 99 -8.92 2.58 -26.08
C ASP A 99 -7.87 1.79 -26.88
N GLU A 100 -7.71 2.07 -28.17
CA GLU A 100 -6.74 1.42 -29.04
C GLU A 100 -5.41 2.18 -29.11
N PRO A 101 -4.26 1.49 -29.24
CA PRO A 101 -2.97 2.15 -29.42
C PRO A 101 -2.97 3.04 -30.68
N LEU A 102 -2.61 4.31 -30.49
CA LEU A 102 -2.49 5.32 -31.55
C LEU A 102 -1.53 4.87 -32.66
N PHE A 103 -0.47 4.13 -32.29
CA PHE A 103 0.46 3.54 -33.24
C PHE A 103 0.54 2.01 -33.07
N SER A 104 -0.02 1.27 -34.02
CA SER A 104 0.09 -0.19 -34.11
C SER A 104 1.45 -0.68 -34.65
N VAL A 105 2.57 -0.13 -34.17
CA VAL A 105 3.93 -0.57 -34.52
C VAL A 105 4.85 -0.59 -33.30
N SER A 106 5.97 -1.30 -33.42
CA SER A 106 6.96 -1.37 -32.35
C SER A 106 7.64 -0.02 -32.06
N PRO A 107 8.14 0.19 -30.82
CA PRO A 107 8.95 1.35 -30.47
C PRO A 107 10.16 1.55 -31.40
N ARG A 108 10.76 0.45 -31.85
CA ARG A 108 11.87 0.47 -32.81
C ARG A 108 11.45 1.06 -34.15
N ARG A 109 10.24 0.76 -34.64
CA ARG A 109 9.74 1.34 -35.89
C ARG A 109 9.49 2.85 -35.74
N LEU A 110 8.97 3.30 -34.61
CA LEU A 110 8.80 4.73 -34.32
C LEU A 110 10.17 5.45 -34.28
N ALA A 111 11.17 4.86 -33.61
CA ALA A 111 12.53 5.39 -33.62
C ALA A 111 13.15 5.41 -35.03
N MET A 112 12.86 4.41 -35.88
CA MET A 112 13.28 4.39 -37.28
C MET A 112 12.63 5.51 -38.09
N LEU A 113 11.36 5.84 -37.86
CA LEU A 113 10.70 6.95 -38.55
C LEU A 113 11.38 8.29 -38.27
N ILE A 114 11.80 8.52 -37.01
CA ILE A 114 12.56 9.73 -36.64
C ILE A 114 13.87 9.81 -37.45
N ARG A 115 14.62 8.72 -37.53
CA ARG A 115 15.85 8.66 -38.34
C ARG A 115 15.58 8.85 -39.83
N GLU A 116 14.55 8.19 -40.37
CA GLU A 116 14.16 8.32 -41.78
C GLU A 116 13.75 9.75 -42.14
N VAL A 117 13.16 10.51 -41.21
CA VAL A 117 12.88 11.94 -41.38
C VAL A 117 14.16 12.75 -41.31
N SER A 118 15.06 12.45 -40.35
CA SER A 118 16.36 13.14 -40.23
C SER A 118 17.25 12.96 -41.45
N ASP A 119 17.34 11.77 -42.01
CA ASP A 119 18.14 11.46 -43.21
C ASP A 119 17.73 12.28 -44.44
N ARG A 120 16.55 12.90 -44.43
CA ARG A 120 16.04 13.77 -45.51
C ARG A 120 16.51 15.21 -45.39
N VAL A 121 17.11 15.59 -44.26
CA VAL A 121 17.49 16.97 -43.95
C VAL A 121 19.01 17.07 -43.87
N ASP A 122 19.62 17.69 -44.88
CA ASP A 122 21.07 17.89 -44.92
C ASP A 122 21.58 18.63 -43.67
N GLY A 123 22.57 18.02 -43.01
CA GLY A 123 23.22 18.56 -41.83
C GLY A 123 22.42 18.43 -40.53
N VAL A 124 21.40 17.57 -40.49
CA VAL A 124 20.67 17.23 -39.26
C VAL A 124 20.72 15.71 -39.07
N ASP A 125 21.29 15.27 -37.95
CA ASP A 125 21.32 13.86 -37.51
C ASP A 125 20.64 13.77 -36.14
N ALA A 126 19.30 13.87 -36.15
CA ALA A 126 18.47 13.89 -34.97
C ALA A 126 17.94 12.49 -34.64
N THR A 127 18.02 12.16 -33.36
CA THR A 127 17.47 10.94 -32.77
C THR A 127 16.35 11.28 -31.78
N ALA A 128 15.63 10.26 -31.30
CA ALA A 128 14.60 10.47 -30.29
C ALA A 128 15.13 11.15 -29.00
N PRO A 129 16.30 10.79 -28.46
CA PRO A 129 16.96 11.57 -27.41
C PRO A 129 17.17 13.04 -27.76
N ASP A 130 17.64 13.38 -28.96
CA ASP A 130 17.89 14.79 -29.35
C ASP A 130 16.59 15.61 -29.42
N LEU A 131 15.49 14.99 -29.85
CA LEU A 131 14.16 15.62 -29.82
C LEU A 131 13.67 15.82 -28.37
N ARG A 132 13.94 14.89 -27.46
CA ARG A 132 13.59 15.05 -26.04
C ARG A 132 14.45 16.12 -25.35
N ASP A 133 15.72 16.22 -25.71
CA ASP A 133 16.59 17.31 -25.26
C ASP A 133 16.10 18.67 -25.79
N PHE A 134 15.56 18.70 -27.02
CA PHE A 134 14.90 19.89 -27.57
C PHE A 134 13.66 20.27 -26.76
N PHE A 135 12.77 19.32 -26.46
CA PHE A 135 11.62 19.54 -25.58
C PHE A 135 12.02 20.14 -24.23
N ALA A 136 13.03 19.57 -23.57
CA ALA A 136 13.50 20.09 -22.29
C ALA A 136 14.11 21.48 -22.42
N ALA A 137 14.92 21.73 -23.46
CA ALA A 137 15.52 23.03 -23.69
C ALA A 137 14.46 24.11 -23.92
N ASP A 138 13.42 23.82 -24.70
CA ASP A 138 12.30 24.74 -24.99
C ASP A 138 11.57 25.16 -23.69
N LEU A 139 11.24 24.20 -22.83
CA LEU A 139 10.61 24.51 -21.54
C LEU A 139 11.55 25.29 -20.60
N LEU A 140 12.84 24.96 -20.58
CA LEU A 140 13.83 25.68 -19.77
C LEU A 140 14.02 27.13 -20.25
N ASP A 141 14.03 27.34 -21.57
CA ASP A 141 14.13 28.66 -22.19
C ASP A 141 12.87 29.51 -21.90
N ASP A 142 11.70 28.87 -21.79
CA ASP A 142 10.44 29.50 -21.35
C ASP A 142 10.37 29.73 -19.83
N GLY A 143 11.41 29.37 -19.08
CA GLY A 143 11.53 29.63 -17.65
C GLY A 143 10.84 28.59 -16.76
N VAL A 144 10.44 27.44 -17.30
CA VAL A 144 9.88 26.35 -16.51
C VAL A 144 10.96 25.81 -15.56
N PRO A 145 10.67 25.65 -14.26
CA PRO A 145 11.66 25.18 -13.30
C PRO A 145 12.25 23.80 -13.69
N PRO A 146 13.57 23.57 -13.55
CA PRO A 146 14.20 22.32 -13.98
C PRO A 146 13.61 21.04 -13.37
N HIS A 147 13.08 21.09 -12.15
CA HIS A 147 12.43 19.93 -11.53
C HIS A 147 11.08 19.59 -12.19
N ILE A 148 10.33 20.60 -12.65
CA ILE A 148 9.09 20.42 -13.42
C ILE A 148 9.42 19.85 -14.81
N VAL A 149 10.47 20.35 -15.46
CA VAL A 149 10.94 19.80 -16.74
C VAL A 149 11.39 18.34 -16.59
N ALA A 150 12.10 18.02 -15.49
CA ALA A 150 12.51 16.66 -15.19
C ALA A 150 11.32 15.71 -15.02
N GLU A 151 10.29 16.12 -14.27
CA GLU A 151 9.04 15.38 -14.09
C GLU A 151 8.30 15.19 -15.42
N ALA A 152 8.08 16.29 -16.15
CA ALA A 152 7.36 16.31 -17.42
C ALA A 152 8.04 15.50 -18.53
N GLY A 153 9.37 15.35 -18.54
CA GLY A 153 10.01 14.42 -19.48
C GLY A 153 10.38 13.06 -18.91
N GLY A 154 10.13 12.81 -17.61
CA GLY A 154 10.48 11.57 -16.92
C GLY A 154 11.98 11.34 -16.75
N TRP A 155 12.76 12.39 -16.51
CA TRP A 155 14.18 12.24 -16.13
C TRP A 155 14.31 11.88 -14.65
N GLU A 156 14.89 10.71 -14.36
CA GLU A 156 15.09 10.21 -12.98
C GLU A 156 16.10 11.05 -12.18
N ARG A 157 16.94 11.84 -12.86
CA ARG A 157 17.99 12.66 -12.24
C ARG A 157 18.01 14.06 -12.83
N LEU A 158 17.95 15.08 -11.98
CA LEU A 158 18.04 16.49 -12.37
C LEU A 158 19.35 16.84 -13.09
N ASP A 159 20.47 16.20 -12.70
CA ASP A 159 21.78 16.35 -13.37
C ASP A 159 21.73 16.04 -14.87
N SER A 160 20.75 15.26 -15.33
CA SER A 160 20.57 14.95 -16.75
C SER A 160 20.25 16.19 -17.59
N LEU A 161 19.67 17.23 -16.96
CA LEU A 161 19.34 18.50 -17.60
C LEU A 161 20.50 19.49 -17.57
N ALA A 162 21.54 19.25 -16.77
CA ALA A 162 22.67 20.18 -16.65
C ALA A 162 23.32 20.58 -17.99
N PRO A 163 23.46 19.68 -19.00
CA PRO A 163 23.99 20.06 -20.32
C PRO A 163 23.09 20.99 -21.15
N LEU A 164 21.84 21.17 -20.74
CA LEU A 164 20.83 22.01 -21.42
C LEU A 164 20.71 23.39 -20.76
N LEU A 165 21.18 23.54 -19.53
CA LEU A 165 21.15 24.81 -18.81
C LEU A 165 22.22 25.76 -19.39
N PRO A 166 21.91 27.06 -19.53
CA PRO A 166 22.91 28.05 -19.91
C PRO A 166 24.04 28.08 -18.87
N GLU A 167 25.28 28.24 -19.32
CA GLU A 167 26.41 28.44 -18.40
C GLU A 167 26.17 29.71 -17.59
N ALA A 168 26.14 29.57 -16.26
CA ALA A 168 25.97 30.69 -15.36
C ALA A 168 27.24 31.55 -15.38
N ASP A 169 27.16 32.73 -16.01
CA ASP A 169 28.19 33.75 -15.91
C ASP A 169 27.90 34.75 -14.77
N ARG A 170 28.87 35.63 -14.52
CA ARG A 170 28.74 36.63 -13.46
C ARG A 170 27.57 37.59 -13.70
N ASP A 171 27.28 37.90 -14.95
CA ASP A 171 26.26 38.89 -15.31
C ASP A 171 24.86 38.27 -15.16
N ALA A 172 24.68 37.01 -15.53
CA ALA A 172 23.47 36.22 -15.28
C ALA A 172 23.18 36.05 -13.79
N LEU A 173 24.22 35.81 -12.97
CA LEU A 173 24.07 35.74 -11.51
C LEU A 173 23.59 37.08 -10.92
N VAL A 174 24.19 38.20 -11.34
CA VAL A 174 23.82 39.54 -10.87
C VAL A 174 22.39 39.87 -11.30
N GLN A 175 22.05 39.60 -12.56
CA GLN A 175 20.71 39.81 -13.10
C GLN A 175 19.66 39.00 -12.33
N ALA A 176 19.88 37.71 -12.06
CA ALA A 176 18.94 36.88 -11.29
C ALA A 176 18.73 37.38 -9.85
N VAL A 177 19.76 37.95 -9.22
CA VAL A 177 19.67 38.54 -7.87
C VAL A 177 18.97 39.91 -7.89
N GLU A 178 19.18 40.70 -8.93
CA GLU A 178 18.53 42.00 -9.14
C GLU A 178 17.05 41.83 -9.51
N GLU A 179 16.70 40.86 -10.36
CA GLU A 179 15.33 40.48 -10.70
C GLU A 179 14.58 39.95 -9.48
N ARG A 180 15.24 39.20 -8.57
CA ARG A 180 14.65 38.84 -7.27
C ARG A 180 14.32 40.07 -6.40
N SER A 181 15.10 41.14 -6.55
CA SER A 181 14.91 42.39 -5.79
C SER A 181 13.86 43.31 -6.44
N GLN A 182 13.61 43.15 -7.75
CA GLN A 182 12.68 43.99 -8.53
C GLN A 182 11.33 43.30 -8.83
N GLY A 183 11.29 41.97 -8.90
CA GLY A 183 10.09 41.14 -9.11
C GLY A 183 9.39 40.69 -7.83
N SER A 184 9.92 41.05 -6.66
CA SER A 184 9.24 40.80 -5.39
C SER A 184 8.15 41.85 -5.15
N ASN A 185 6.96 41.63 -5.72
CA ASN A 185 5.75 41.84 -4.93
C ASN A 185 5.84 40.83 -3.79
N GLY A 186 6.50 41.23 -2.70
CA GLY A 186 6.88 40.32 -1.63
C GLY A 186 5.70 39.51 -1.13
N VAL A 187 5.89 38.20 -1.03
CA VAL A 187 5.05 37.30 -0.25
C VAL A 187 4.79 37.98 1.09
N SER A 188 3.59 38.53 1.24
CA SER A 188 3.16 39.38 2.35
C SER A 188 1.92 38.77 2.98
N GLY A 189 1.60 39.16 4.20
CA GLY A 189 0.48 38.53 4.91
C GLY A 189 0.77 37.08 5.32
N LEU A 190 -0.18 36.18 5.07
CA LEU A 190 -0.19 34.80 5.59
C LEU A 190 0.82 33.87 4.89
N ALA A 191 1.10 34.10 3.61
CA ALA A 191 1.89 33.18 2.78
C ALA A 191 3.32 32.96 3.29
N ARG A 192 3.99 34.02 3.76
CA ARG A 192 5.41 33.94 4.17
C ARG A 192 5.61 33.09 5.44
N PRO A 193 4.84 33.28 6.53
CA PRO A 193 4.89 32.41 7.71
C PRO A 193 4.55 30.95 7.40
N VAL A 194 3.50 30.69 6.59
CA VAL A 194 3.10 29.32 6.24
C VAL A 194 4.18 28.62 5.41
N LEU A 195 4.81 29.31 4.44
CA LEU A 195 5.93 28.77 3.68
C LEU A 195 7.18 28.50 4.54
N ALA A 196 7.37 29.22 5.65
CA ALA A 196 8.44 28.93 6.59
C ALA A 196 8.17 27.59 7.31
N VAL A 197 6.92 27.38 7.78
CA VAL A 197 6.49 26.11 8.36
C VAL A 197 6.65 24.96 7.36
N ALA A 198 6.19 25.15 6.12
CA ALA A 198 6.30 24.16 5.05
C ALA A 198 7.75 23.70 4.75
N ARG A 199 8.76 24.53 5.05
CA ARG A 199 10.18 24.15 4.85
C ARG A 199 10.73 23.33 6.00
N GLU A 200 10.18 23.46 7.20
CA GLU A 200 10.63 22.75 8.40
C GLU A 200 9.89 21.43 8.61
N LEU A 201 8.63 21.36 8.17
CA LEU A 201 7.74 20.22 8.38
C LEU A 201 8.32 18.85 7.95
N PRO A 202 8.99 18.70 6.79
CA PRO A 202 9.52 17.40 6.39
C PRO A 202 10.53 16.81 7.39
N HIS A 203 11.30 17.68 8.07
CA HIS A 203 12.25 17.24 9.09
C HIS A 203 11.58 16.90 10.42
N THR A 204 10.52 17.62 10.79
CA THR A 204 9.80 17.36 12.04
C THR A 204 8.87 16.16 11.95
N LEU A 205 8.31 15.89 10.77
CA LEU A 205 7.40 14.77 10.53
C LEU A 205 8.13 13.46 10.21
N TYR A 206 9.45 13.49 10.01
CA TYR A 206 10.24 12.31 9.67
C TYR A 206 10.11 11.17 10.70
N ASP A 207 10.03 11.53 11.98
CA ASP A 207 9.99 10.56 13.09
C ASP A 207 8.57 10.27 13.59
N ALA A 208 7.52 10.83 12.97
CA ALA A 208 6.15 10.66 13.45
C ALA A 208 5.73 9.17 13.44
N GLU A 209 5.14 8.71 14.54
CA GLU A 209 4.78 7.31 14.76
C GLU A 209 3.35 7.00 14.33
N ASP A 210 2.44 7.98 14.43
CA ASP A 210 1.04 7.83 14.12
C ASP A 210 0.39 9.08 13.48
N ARG A 211 -0.87 8.93 13.07
CA ARG A 211 -1.65 9.98 12.40
C ARG A 211 -1.94 11.15 13.35
N ASP A 212 -2.08 10.90 14.64
CA ASP A 212 -2.42 11.92 15.62
C ASP A 212 -1.18 12.80 15.91
N GLU A 213 0.02 12.21 15.94
CA GLU A 213 1.29 12.94 16.05
C GLU A 213 1.56 13.83 14.82
N VAL A 214 1.25 13.34 13.61
CA VAL A 214 1.32 14.15 12.38
C VAL A 214 0.35 15.34 12.48
N ALA A 215 -0.91 15.08 12.86
CA ALA A 215 -1.93 16.12 12.97
C ALA A 215 -1.54 17.19 14.01
N ALA A 216 -1.09 16.76 15.19
CA ALA A 216 -0.64 17.66 16.25
C ALA A 216 0.54 18.52 15.80
N THR A 217 1.58 17.90 15.24
CA THR A 217 2.80 18.60 14.81
C THR A 217 2.51 19.65 13.75
N VAL A 218 1.70 19.33 12.74
CA VAL A 218 1.35 20.28 11.67
C VAL A 218 0.56 21.46 12.22
N CYS A 219 -0.52 21.18 12.96
CA CYS A 219 -1.42 22.21 13.47
C CYS A 219 -0.74 23.11 14.52
N ASP A 220 0.06 22.55 15.42
CA ASP A 220 0.77 23.33 16.43
C ASP A 220 1.82 24.25 15.79
N ARG A 221 2.59 23.75 14.81
CA ARG A 221 3.57 24.56 14.07
C ARG A 221 2.93 25.68 13.27
N LEU A 222 1.76 25.42 12.67
CA LEU A 222 1.00 26.46 11.98
C LEU A 222 0.46 27.49 12.98
N ALA A 223 -0.12 27.05 14.11
CA ALA A 223 -0.68 27.95 15.11
C ALA A 223 0.39 28.84 15.78
N ASP A 224 1.64 28.36 15.90
CA ASP A 224 2.78 29.12 16.40
C ASP A 224 3.36 30.12 15.37
N ALA A 225 2.99 30.00 14.09
CA ALA A 225 3.50 30.87 13.04
C ALA A 225 2.92 32.29 13.15
N GLU A 226 3.76 33.30 12.86
CA GLU A 226 3.32 34.69 12.85
C GLU A 226 2.13 34.86 11.89
N ALA A 227 1.13 35.67 12.27
CA ALA A 227 -0.10 35.92 11.51
C ALA A 227 -1.07 34.74 11.36
N VAL A 228 -0.74 33.54 11.86
CA VAL A 228 -1.71 32.47 12.09
C VAL A 228 -2.31 32.64 13.48
N ARG A 229 -3.63 32.44 13.60
CA ARG A 229 -4.35 32.50 14.89
C ARG A 229 -4.67 31.11 15.42
N PHE A 230 -4.99 30.20 14.51
CA PHE A 230 -5.31 28.82 14.81
C PHE A 230 -5.12 27.95 13.57
N ALA A 231 -4.98 26.66 13.80
CA ALA A 231 -5.01 25.66 12.75
C ALA A 231 -5.76 24.42 13.23
N TRP A 232 -6.37 23.69 12.30
CA TRP A 232 -7.01 22.42 12.62
C TRP A 232 -6.90 21.44 11.45
N LEU A 233 -6.92 20.15 11.78
CA LEU A 233 -6.98 19.04 10.84
C LEU A 233 -8.22 18.21 11.16
N ALA A 234 -9.03 17.96 10.14
CA ALA A 234 -10.23 17.14 10.24
C ALA A 234 -10.17 16.03 9.19
N GLU A 235 -10.39 14.80 9.59
CA GLU A 235 -10.60 13.70 8.66
C GLU A 235 -12.07 13.63 8.26
N ARG A 236 -12.30 13.34 6.99
CA ARG A 236 -13.64 13.19 6.43
C ARG A 236 -13.78 11.77 5.92
N THR A 237 -14.83 11.10 6.37
CA THR A 237 -15.40 9.92 5.73
C THR A 237 -16.72 10.31 5.05
N ASP A 238 -17.28 9.43 4.23
CA ASP A 238 -18.54 9.67 3.52
C ASP A 238 -19.72 10.07 4.43
N GLU A 239 -19.66 9.71 5.71
CA GLU A 239 -20.76 9.93 6.67
C GLU A 239 -20.39 10.86 7.84
N THR A 240 -19.10 11.09 8.12
CA THR A 240 -18.67 11.83 9.33
C THR A 240 -17.40 12.65 9.13
N VAL A 241 -17.34 13.83 9.76
CA VAL A 241 -16.12 14.62 9.90
C VAL A 241 -15.60 14.49 11.33
N THR A 242 -14.40 13.97 11.49
CA THR A 242 -13.73 13.77 12.77
C THR A 242 -12.57 14.75 12.91
N LEU A 243 -12.62 15.61 13.92
CA LEU A 243 -11.49 16.49 14.25
C LEU A 243 -10.33 15.66 14.78
N ARG A 244 -9.17 15.72 14.12
CA ARG A 244 -7.94 15.03 14.55
C ARG A 244 -7.14 15.88 15.51
N HIS A 245 -6.95 17.15 15.16
CA HIS A 245 -6.28 18.10 16.05
C HIS A 245 -6.77 19.52 15.82
N VAL A 246 -6.81 20.31 16.88
CA VAL A 246 -7.18 21.72 16.86
C VAL A 246 -6.21 22.51 17.75
N ALA A 247 -5.58 23.53 17.18
CA ALA A 247 -4.61 24.38 17.86
C ALA A 247 -5.05 25.85 17.80
N GLY A 248 -5.01 26.56 18.93
CA GLY A 248 -5.27 28.01 18.99
C GLY A 248 -6.74 28.46 18.97
N VAL A 249 -7.71 27.55 18.89
CA VAL A 249 -9.15 27.86 18.90
C VAL A 249 -9.96 26.75 19.60
N PRO A 250 -11.12 27.05 20.23
CA PRO A 250 -11.98 26.01 20.79
C PRO A 250 -12.57 25.10 19.70
N GLU A 251 -12.58 23.78 19.92
CA GLU A 251 -13.14 22.81 18.95
C GLU A 251 -14.59 23.12 18.56
N ARG A 252 -15.39 23.68 19.47
CA ARG A 252 -16.77 24.06 19.17
C ARG A 252 -16.84 25.08 18.03
N THR A 253 -15.93 26.05 18.01
CA THR A 253 -15.86 27.05 16.93
C THR A 253 -15.50 26.40 15.60
N VAL A 254 -14.67 25.35 15.61
CA VAL A 254 -14.34 24.58 14.41
C VAL A 254 -15.54 23.78 13.92
N ARG A 255 -16.26 23.10 14.82
CA ARG A 255 -17.49 22.36 14.47
C ARG A 255 -18.56 23.28 13.88
N ASP A 256 -18.81 24.42 14.53
CA ASP A 256 -19.76 25.42 14.04
C ASP A 256 -19.35 25.91 12.62
N HIS A 257 -18.05 26.17 12.39
CA HIS A 257 -17.55 26.58 11.07
C HIS A 257 -17.68 25.50 9.99
N LEU A 258 -17.39 24.24 10.32
CA LEU A 258 -17.55 23.09 9.42
C LEU A 258 -19.02 22.90 9.03
N ASP A 259 -19.94 23.03 9.99
CA ASP A 259 -21.39 22.92 9.75
C ASP A 259 -21.93 24.06 8.89
N ASP A 260 -21.47 25.29 9.14
CA ASP A 260 -21.90 26.49 8.39
C ASP A 260 -21.39 26.50 6.94
N ASN A 261 -20.30 25.78 6.65
CA ASN A 261 -19.62 25.80 5.34
C ASN A 261 -19.57 24.44 4.64
N ARG A 262 -20.47 23.50 4.99
CA ARG A 262 -20.43 22.11 4.52
C ARG A 262 -20.26 21.96 3.00
N GLU A 263 -21.06 22.67 2.21
CA GLU A 263 -20.99 22.65 0.74
C GLU A 263 -19.62 23.13 0.23
N ALA A 264 -19.06 24.19 0.82
CA ALA A 264 -17.74 24.69 0.43
C ALA A 264 -16.62 23.71 0.81
N MET A 265 -16.77 22.94 1.89
CA MET A 265 -15.82 21.87 2.26
C MET A 265 -15.88 20.69 1.28
N GLU A 266 -17.08 20.40 0.75
CA GLU A 266 -17.27 19.38 -0.30
C GLU A 266 -16.58 19.81 -1.60
N ASP A 267 -16.74 21.08 -2.00
CA ASP A 267 -16.05 21.64 -3.16
C ASP A 267 -14.53 21.57 -3.02
N VAL A 268 -13.99 22.00 -1.87
CA VAL A 268 -12.53 21.96 -1.59
C VAL A 268 -11.98 20.54 -1.73
N ALA A 269 -12.70 19.54 -1.24
CA ALA A 269 -12.29 18.15 -1.36
C ALA A 269 -12.39 17.63 -2.81
N ALA A 270 -13.44 18.00 -3.55
CA ALA A 270 -13.66 17.55 -4.92
C ALA A 270 -12.69 18.19 -5.93
N GLU A 271 -12.38 19.47 -5.76
CA GLU A 271 -11.46 20.22 -6.62
C GLU A 271 -9.99 19.97 -6.27
N GLY A 272 -9.71 19.49 -5.04
CA GLY A 272 -8.33 19.27 -4.57
C GLY A 272 -7.53 20.55 -4.37
N SER A 273 -8.20 21.70 -4.30
CA SER A 273 -7.59 23.03 -4.18
C SER A 273 -7.74 23.59 -2.75
N ALA A 274 -7.02 24.68 -2.44
CA ALA A 274 -7.26 25.43 -1.21
C ALA A 274 -8.18 26.62 -1.48
N ARG A 275 -8.96 27.03 -0.48
CA ARG A 275 -9.97 28.09 -0.61
C ARG A 275 -10.06 28.96 0.63
N GLU A 276 -10.25 30.26 0.42
CA GLU A 276 -10.58 31.20 1.49
C GLU A 276 -12.08 31.14 1.81
N LEU A 277 -12.38 30.92 3.09
CA LEU A 277 -13.72 30.92 3.65
C LEU A 277 -13.86 31.99 4.75
N PRO A 278 -15.07 32.56 4.94
CA PRO A 278 -15.30 33.51 6.02
C PRO A 278 -15.28 32.79 7.37
N GLY A 279 -14.47 33.31 8.30
CA GLY A 279 -14.45 32.89 9.70
C GLY A 279 -14.99 33.97 10.63
N PRO A 280 -15.27 33.61 11.90
CA PRO A 280 -15.87 34.53 12.88
C PRO A 280 -15.03 35.77 13.18
N ASP A 281 -13.70 35.69 13.00
CA ASP A 281 -12.75 36.76 13.37
C ASP A 281 -11.69 37.01 12.27
N GLY A 282 -12.02 36.72 11.00
CA GLY A 282 -11.11 36.84 9.86
C GLY A 282 -11.24 35.67 8.90
N ALA A 283 -10.37 35.63 7.89
CA ALA A 283 -10.36 34.58 6.89
C ALA A 283 -9.86 33.23 7.45
N ILE A 284 -10.43 32.14 6.96
CA ILE A 284 -9.99 30.77 7.19
C ILE A 284 -9.64 30.18 5.83
N VAL A 285 -8.39 29.80 5.63
CA VAL A 285 -7.96 29.09 4.42
C VAL A 285 -8.09 27.59 4.70
N VAL A 286 -8.85 26.88 3.88
CA VAL A 286 -9.03 25.42 3.98
C VAL A 286 -8.45 24.76 2.76
N ALA A 287 -7.68 23.70 2.95
CA ALA A 287 -7.05 22.92 1.89
C ALA A 287 -7.38 21.44 2.05
N HIS A 288 -7.60 20.76 0.92
CA HIS A 288 -7.69 19.31 0.89
C HIS A 288 -6.32 18.68 1.17
N VAL A 289 -6.31 17.69 2.06
CA VAL A 289 -5.19 16.79 2.33
C VAL A 289 -5.55 15.47 1.67
N PRO A 290 -4.98 15.17 0.48
CA PRO A 290 -5.31 13.94 -0.23
C PRO A 290 -5.06 12.70 0.63
N GLY A 291 -6.05 11.81 0.68
CA GLY A 291 -5.90 10.45 1.21
C GLY A 291 -5.94 9.40 0.10
N GLY A 292 -5.87 8.13 0.47
CA GLY A 292 -6.10 7.00 -0.45
C GLY A 292 -7.58 6.86 -0.86
N ASP A 293 -7.97 5.68 -1.33
CA ASP A 293 -9.21 5.37 -2.12
C ASP A 293 -10.60 5.79 -1.59
N ALA A 294 -10.75 6.54 -0.49
CA ALA A 294 -12.03 7.16 -0.11
C ALA A 294 -11.95 8.23 1.01
N ASP A 295 -10.85 8.31 1.78
CA ASP A 295 -10.80 9.11 3.01
C ASP A 295 -9.85 10.31 2.88
N GLY A 296 -10.39 11.48 2.53
CA GLY A 296 -9.65 12.75 2.51
C GLY A 296 -9.63 13.43 3.88
N ALA A 297 -8.63 14.30 4.11
CA ALA A 297 -8.64 15.20 5.25
C ALA A 297 -8.70 16.67 4.80
N LEU A 298 -9.05 17.55 5.72
CA LEU A 298 -9.07 19.01 5.52
C LEU A 298 -8.12 19.62 6.54
N LEU A 299 -7.18 20.41 6.04
CA LEU A 299 -6.31 21.26 6.83
C LEU A 299 -6.81 22.70 6.72
N ALA A 300 -6.93 23.40 7.84
CA ALA A 300 -7.28 24.82 7.80
C ALA A 300 -6.41 25.68 8.68
N VAL A 301 -6.28 26.95 8.25
CA VAL A 301 -5.50 27.99 8.90
C VAL A 301 -6.36 29.25 9.04
N GLY A 302 -6.60 29.67 10.28
CA GLY A 302 -7.30 30.92 10.58
C GLY A 302 -6.33 32.09 10.69
N THR A 303 -6.63 33.20 10.02
CA THR A 303 -5.81 34.43 10.07
C THR A 303 -6.66 35.68 10.34
N SER A 304 -5.98 36.80 10.59
CA SER A 304 -6.55 38.16 10.58
C SER A 304 -5.94 39.04 9.50
N LYS A 305 -5.00 38.50 8.71
CA LYS A 305 -4.39 39.16 7.56
C LYS A 305 -5.23 38.91 6.31
N SER A 306 -4.99 39.71 5.27
CA SER A 306 -5.50 39.41 3.94
C SER A 306 -4.92 38.10 3.43
N VAL A 307 -5.76 37.31 2.78
CA VAL A 307 -5.39 36.10 2.05
C VAL A 307 -5.27 36.48 0.58
N ASP A 308 -4.16 36.11 -0.03
CA ASP A 308 -3.91 36.18 -1.46
C ASP A 308 -3.68 34.77 -2.00
N ASP A 309 -3.59 34.62 -3.33
CA ASP A 309 -3.40 33.31 -3.97
C ASP A 309 -2.13 32.62 -3.45
N ALA A 310 -1.07 33.38 -3.18
CA ALA A 310 0.17 32.87 -2.58
C ALA A 310 -0.03 32.27 -1.18
N ALA A 311 -0.99 32.78 -0.39
CA ALA A 311 -1.32 32.22 0.91
C ALA A 311 -2.12 30.93 0.78
N THR A 312 -3.04 30.87 -0.19
CA THR A 312 -3.80 29.67 -0.54
C THR A 312 -2.87 28.55 -1.01
N ASP A 313 -1.93 28.85 -1.91
CA ASP A 313 -0.91 27.91 -2.38
C ASP A 313 0.01 27.42 -1.25
N ALA A 314 0.37 28.31 -0.33
CA ALA A 314 1.21 27.95 0.81
C ALA A 314 0.51 26.94 1.74
N VAL A 315 -0.79 27.12 1.98
CA VAL A 315 -1.57 26.19 2.81
C VAL A 315 -1.78 24.86 2.07
N ALA A 316 -2.04 24.89 0.76
CA ALA A 316 -2.11 23.68 -0.07
C ALA A 316 -0.79 22.88 -0.06
N ALA A 317 0.35 23.56 -0.11
CA ALA A 317 1.67 22.92 -0.02
C ALA A 317 1.87 22.19 1.33
N VAL A 318 1.44 22.81 2.43
CA VAL A 318 1.47 22.16 3.75
C VAL A 318 0.51 20.96 3.80
N ALA A 319 -0.67 21.08 3.20
CA ALA A 319 -1.63 20.00 3.11
C ALA A 319 -1.07 18.80 2.32
N GLY A 320 -0.38 19.04 1.19
CA GLY A 320 0.30 18.00 0.42
C GLY A 320 1.44 17.31 1.20
N GLN A 321 2.24 18.06 1.96
CA GLN A 321 3.25 17.45 2.84
C GLN A 321 2.63 16.62 3.97
N THR A 322 1.51 17.10 4.52
CA THR A 322 0.73 16.37 5.53
C THR A 322 0.22 15.05 4.96
N ALA A 323 -0.31 15.06 3.74
CA ALA A 323 -0.74 13.85 3.03
C ALA A 323 0.41 12.84 2.86
N HIS A 324 1.59 13.30 2.43
CA HIS A 324 2.77 12.44 2.31
C HIS A 324 3.19 11.82 3.66
N ALA A 325 3.15 12.59 4.74
CA ALA A 325 3.47 12.07 6.07
C ALA A 325 2.44 11.03 6.55
N LEU A 326 1.14 11.32 6.37
CA LEU A 326 0.07 10.36 6.70
C LEU A 326 0.18 9.07 5.87
N ALA A 327 0.50 9.18 4.58
CA ALA A 327 0.76 8.03 3.71
C ALA A 327 2.00 7.23 4.13
N ALA A 328 3.07 7.90 4.58
CA ALA A 328 4.28 7.25 5.07
C ALA A 328 4.03 6.47 6.37
N VAL A 329 3.27 7.05 7.31
CA VAL A 329 2.83 6.37 8.55
C VAL A 329 1.93 5.18 8.21
N GLN A 330 0.98 5.34 7.28
CA GLN A 330 0.12 4.25 6.83
C GLN A 330 0.94 3.13 6.18
N ARG A 331 1.89 3.47 5.32
CA ARG A 331 2.79 2.50 4.69
C ARG A 331 3.67 1.78 5.72
N LYS A 332 4.17 2.49 6.74
CA LYS A 332 4.93 1.89 7.85
C LYS A 332 4.07 0.87 8.61
N ARG A 333 2.79 1.19 8.87
CA ARG A 333 1.83 0.26 9.48
C ARG A 333 1.55 -0.96 8.58
N LEU A 334 1.33 -0.74 7.29
CA LEU A 334 1.10 -1.81 6.32
C LEU A 334 2.33 -2.71 6.10
N LEU A 335 3.54 -2.14 6.12
CA LEU A 335 4.79 -2.91 6.06
C LEU A 335 5.03 -3.71 7.34
N LEU A 336 4.63 -3.19 8.50
CA LEU A 336 4.71 -3.92 9.76
C LEU A 336 3.69 -5.07 9.82
N SER A 337 2.55 -4.98 9.13
CA SER A 337 1.61 -6.10 8.98
C SER A 337 2.10 -7.24 8.07
N ASP A 338 3.13 -7.01 7.25
CA ASP A 338 3.77 -8.03 6.39
C ASP A 338 5.00 -8.72 7.03
N SER A 339 5.35 -8.33 8.26
CA SER A 339 6.36 -9.02 9.06
C SER A 339 5.70 -9.76 10.22
N ALA A 340 6.16 -10.97 10.52
CA ALA A 340 5.75 -11.72 11.70
C ALA A 340 6.90 -11.81 12.70
N VAL A 341 6.57 -11.94 13.98
CA VAL A 341 7.54 -12.24 15.03
C VAL A 341 7.46 -13.72 15.36
N GLU A 342 8.49 -14.47 14.96
CA GLU A 342 8.67 -15.87 15.35
C GLU A 342 9.26 -15.93 16.76
N LEU A 343 8.59 -16.69 17.62
CA LEU A 343 9.01 -17.00 18.98
C LEU A 343 9.23 -18.51 19.09
N GLU A 344 10.36 -18.89 19.66
CA GLU A 344 10.68 -20.29 19.98
C GLU A 344 10.72 -20.45 21.51
N PHE A 345 9.96 -21.41 22.01
CA PHE A 345 9.87 -21.75 23.42
C PHE A 345 10.38 -23.16 23.66
N ARG A 346 11.12 -23.31 24.75
CA ARG A 346 11.48 -24.60 25.33
C ARG A 346 10.56 -24.89 26.51
N CYS A 347 9.74 -25.92 26.39
CA CYS A 347 8.73 -26.32 27.35
C CYS A 347 9.11 -27.68 27.96
N PRO A 348 9.60 -27.73 29.21
CA PRO A 348 9.90 -28.99 29.89
C PRO A 348 8.64 -29.80 30.22
N ALA A 349 8.80 -31.09 30.58
CA ALA A 349 7.72 -32.00 30.98
C ALA A 349 6.72 -31.42 32.00
N ALA A 350 7.18 -30.58 32.95
CA ALA A 350 6.31 -29.94 33.93
C ALA A 350 5.32 -28.91 33.35
N ALA A 351 5.56 -28.41 32.14
CA ALA A 351 4.72 -27.42 31.46
C ALA A 351 4.05 -27.95 30.19
N SER A 352 4.42 -29.14 29.70
CA SER A 352 3.92 -29.69 28.44
C SER A 352 3.60 -31.17 28.58
N THR A 353 2.33 -31.54 28.35
CA THR A 353 1.89 -32.93 28.27
C THR A 353 2.68 -33.72 27.22
N LEU A 354 3.03 -33.09 26.10
CA LEU A 354 3.77 -33.74 25.02
C LEU A 354 5.23 -34.01 25.44
N ALA A 355 5.82 -33.10 26.21
CA ALA A 355 7.13 -33.31 26.80
C ALA A 355 7.09 -34.45 27.84
N ASP A 356 6.07 -34.49 28.70
CA ASP A 356 5.89 -35.61 29.65
C ASP A 356 5.78 -36.96 28.94
N LEU A 357 4.95 -37.06 27.90
CA LEU A 357 4.79 -38.28 27.11
C LEU A 357 6.11 -38.74 26.48
N SER A 358 6.85 -37.84 25.83
CA SER A 358 8.13 -38.18 25.19
C SER A 358 9.14 -38.78 26.16
N THR A 359 9.24 -38.25 27.39
CA THR A 359 10.13 -38.82 28.42
C THR A 359 9.58 -40.11 29.01
N ALA A 360 8.27 -40.19 29.26
CA ALA A 360 7.66 -41.33 29.93
C ALA A 360 7.68 -42.59 29.06
N LEU A 361 7.59 -42.42 27.74
CA LEU A 361 7.46 -43.50 26.76
C LEU A 361 8.66 -43.62 25.81
N ASP A 362 9.69 -42.79 25.98
CA ASP A 362 10.86 -42.73 25.09
C ASP A 362 10.47 -42.58 23.62
N CYS A 363 9.54 -41.65 23.35
CA CYS A 363 8.94 -41.44 22.04
C CYS A 363 9.13 -40.02 21.54
N ARG A 364 8.96 -39.85 20.22
CA ARG A 364 8.90 -38.53 19.57
C ARG A 364 7.45 -38.19 19.26
N ILE A 365 7.07 -36.95 19.50
CA ILE A 365 5.72 -36.46 19.20
C ILE A 365 5.83 -35.22 18.33
N GLU A 366 5.09 -35.19 17.24
CA GLU A 366 5.00 -34.04 16.35
C GLU A 366 3.55 -33.60 16.18
N LEU A 367 3.36 -32.29 16.17
CA LEU A 367 2.07 -31.69 15.97
C LEU A 367 1.68 -31.66 14.50
N SER A 368 0.53 -32.25 14.20
CA SER A 368 -0.09 -32.20 12.86
C SER A 368 -1.06 -31.02 12.73
N GLY A 369 -1.73 -30.61 13.82
CA GLY A 369 -2.70 -29.52 13.77
C GLY A 369 -3.26 -29.13 15.15
N ILE A 370 -3.77 -27.90 15.23
CA ILE A 370 -4.46 -27.36 16.42
C ILE A 370 -5.77 -26.73 15.99
N VAL A 371 -6.81 -27.02 16.76
CA VAL A 371 -8.15 -26.47 16.59
C VAL A 371 -8.66 -25.94 17.94
N PRO A 372 -8.97 -24.64 18.06
CA PRO A 372 -9.67 -24.11 19.22
C PRO A 372 -11.08 -24.71 19.32
N VAL A 373 -11.44 -25.21 20.51
CA VAL A 373 -12.77 -25.76 20.79
C VAL A 373 -13.43 -24.98 21.93
N ASP A 374 -14.74 -25.20 22.14
CA ASP A 374 -15.51 -24.48 23.14
C ASP A 374 -14.96 -24.74 24.57
N GLY A 375 -14.99 -23.74 25.45
CA GLY A 375 -14.57 -23.89 26.84
C GLY A 375 -13.06 -23.70 27.10
N ASP A 376 -12.40 -22.85 26.32
CA ASP A 376 -10.97 -22.47 26.44
C ASP A 376 -9.98 -23.64 26.25
N ALA A 377 -10.44 -24.77 25.74
CA ALA A 377 -9.62 -25.94 25.42
C ALA A 377 -9.10 -25.91 23.98
N LEU A 378 -7.98 -26.60 23.75
CA LEU A 378 -7.39 -26.77 22.43
C LEU A 378 -7.38 -28.25 22.05
N LEU A 379 -7.95 -28.59 20.89
CA LEU A 379 -7.87 -29.91 20.28
C LEU A 379 -6.58 -30.02 19.47
N PHE A 380 -5.69 -30.89 19.94
CA PHE A 380 -4.41 -31.19 19.32
C PHE A 380 -4.51 -32.46 18.49
N TYR A 381 -3.95 -32.44 17.29
CA TYR A 381 -3.71 -33.61 16.45
C TYR A 381 -2.21 -33.86 16.41
N ALA A 382 -1.76 -35.04 16.85
CA ALA A 382 -0.34 -35.34 16.96
C ALA A 382 0.00 -36.72 16.42
N ALA A 383 1.15 -36.81 15.76
CA ALA A 383 1.79 -38.06 15.39
C ALA A 383 2.80 -38.45 16.48
N VAL A 384 2.75 -39.71 16.88
CA VAL A 384 3.67 -40.32 17.85
C VAL A 384 4.50 -41.36 17.10
N GLU A 385 5.82 -41.30 17.28
CA GLU A 385 6.78 -42.27 16.75
C GLU A 385 7.53 -42.92 17.91
N GLY A 386 7.69 -44.25 17.88
CA GLY A 386 8.42 -45.00 18.90
C GLY A 386 7.58 -45.44 20.11
N ALA A 387 6.26 -45.22 20.08
CA ALA A 387 5.34 -45.76 21.09
C ALA A 387 3.97 -46.12 20.50
N ASP A 388 3.47 -47.29 20.88
CA ASP A 388 2.13 -47.76 20.50
C ASP A 388 1.02 -46.93 21.15
N ALA A 389 -0.17 -46.96 20.54
CA ALA A 389 -1.33 -46.20 20.98
C ALA A 389 -1.78 -46.47 22.43
N GLU A 390 -1.77 -47.72 22.88
CA GLU A 390 -2.31 -48.10 24.20
C GLU A 390 -1.50 -47.50 25.38
N PRO A 391 -0.15 -47.61 25.41
CA PRO A 391 0.67 -46.88 26.39
C PRO A 391 0.46 -45.37 26.37
N VAL A 392 0.35 -44.77 25.19
CA VAL A 392 0.15 -43.33 25.00
C VAL A 392 -1.18 -42.89 25.61
N LEU A 393 -2.28 -43.53 25.21
CA LEU A 393 -3.63 -43.25 25.71
C LEU A 393 -3.74 -43.45 27.23
N THR A 394 -3.08 -44.47 27.76
CA THR A 394 -3.05 -44.73 29.21
C THR A 394 -2.36 -43.59 29.97
N ARG A 395 -1.26 -43.05 29.42
CA ARG A 395 -0.51 -41.97 30.07
C ARG A 395 -1.26 -40.64 30.03
N VAL A 396 -1.87 -40.29 28.88
CA VAL A 396 -2.65 -39.05 28.76
C VAL A 396 -3.91 -39.05 29.61
N ALA A 397 -4.61 -40.19 29.72
CA ALA A 397 -5.78 -40.32 30.59
C ALA A 397 -5.45 -40.14 32.08
N ALA A 398 -4.19 -40.27 32.48
CA ALA A 398 -3.71 -40.02 33.84
C ALA A 398 -3.19 -38.59 34.06
N THR A 399 -3.34 -37.69 33.08
CA THR A 399 -2.80 -36.34 33.10
C THR A 399 -3.93 -35.30 33.25
N ASP A 400 -3.92 -34.52 34.32
CA ASP A 400 -4.98 -33.55 34.64
C ASP A 400 -5.20 -32.46 33.56
N ALA A 401 -4.19 -32.18 32.74
CA ALA A 401 -4.26 -31.20 31.66
C ALA A 401 -5.02 -31.71 30.41
N VAL A 402 -5.34 -33.00 30.36
CA VAL A 402 -6.03 -33.67 29.25
C VAL A 402 -7.48 -33.92 29.68
N ASP A 403 -8.43 -33.29 28.98
CA ASP A 403 -9.86 -33.53 29.21
C ASP A 403 -10.34 -34.79 28.48
N ASP A 404 -9.86 -35.00 27.26
CA ASP A 404 -10.16 -36.19 26.45
C ASP A 404 -9.00 -36.56 25.52
N ALA A 405 -8.94 -37.83 25.13
CA ALA A 405 -7.91 -38.36 24.23
C ALA A 405 -8.44 -39.54 23.41
N ARG A 406 -8.15 -39.54 22.11
CA ARG A 406 -8.60 -40.59 21.20
C ARG A 406 -7.51 -41.02 20.22
N LEU A 407 -7.51 -42.31 19.87
CA LEU A 407 -6.74 -42.84 18.76
C LEU A 407 -7.46 -42.51 17.45
N LEU A 408 -6.74 -41.94 16.48
CA LEU A 408 -7.21 -41.80 15.11
C LEU A 408 -6.74 -42.97 14.27
N GLU A 409 -5.43 -43.23 14.29
CA GLU A 409 -4.83 -44.32 13.53
C GLU A 409 -3.65 -44.93 14.30
N GLY A 410 -3.51 -46.25 14.25
CA GLY A 410 -2.38 -46.97 14.83
C GLY A 410 -1.45 -47.48 13.74
N TYR A 411 -0.15 -47.32 13.95
CA TYR A 411 0.90 -47.84 13.06
C TYR A 411 1.73 -48.90 13.80
N ASP A 412 2.58 -49.63 13.06
CA ASP A 412 3.44 -50.67 13.65
C ASP A 412 4.49 -50.12 14.66
N ASP A 413 4.81 -48.82 14.59
CA ASP A 413 5.79 -48.14 15.45
C ASP A 413 5.35 -46.69 15.76
N GLY A 414 4.07 -46.50 16.04
CA GLY A 414 3.53 -45.18 16.29
C GLY A 414 2.00 -45.10 16.28
N ALA A 415 1.49 -43.88 16.47
CA ALA A 415 0.06 -43.62 16.43
C ALA A 415 -0.23 -42.16 16.03
N ALA A 416 -1.32 -41.94 15.32
CA ALA A 416 -1.96 -40.64 15.20
C ALA A 416 -3.04 -40.51 16.27
N ILE A 417 -2.93 -39.49 17.12
CA ILE A 417 -3.84 -39.27 18.25
C ILE A 417 -4.45 -37.87 18.19
N GLU A 418 -5.62 -37.72 18.81
CA GLU A 418 -6.18 -36.43 19.18
C GLU A 418 -6.22 -36.26 20.70
N LEU A 419 -5.98 -35.04 21.19
CA LEU A 419 -5.94 -34.68 22.60
C LEU A 419 -6.67 -33.36 22.83
N VAL A 420 -7.63 -33.33 23.76
CA VAL A 420 -8.26 -32.08 24.23
C VAL A 420 -7.47 -31.58 25.44
N LEU A 421 -6.71 -30.51 25.27
CA LEU A 421 -5.88 -29.93 26.34
C LEU A 421 -6.52 -28.66 26.90
N THR A 422 -6.68 -28.62 28.22
CA THR A 422 -7.19 -27.45 28.97
C THR A 422 -6.07 -26.58 29.52
N ALA A 423 -4.86 -27.14 29.67
CA ALA A 423 -3.67 -26.42 30.12
C ALA A 423 -2.49 -26.72 29.18
N THR A 424 -2.00 -25.69 28.49
CA THR A 424 -0.91 -25.80 27.51
C THR A 424 -0.25 -24.43 27.27
N PRO A 425 1.09 -24.38 27.07
CA PRO A 425 1.81 -23.14 26.77
C PRO A 425 1.44 -22.53 25.42
N VAL A 426 0.68 -23.27 24.59
CA VAL A 426 0.15 -22.77 23.32
C VAL A 426 -1.01 -21.80 23.52
N ARG A 427 -1.83 -21.99 24.56
CA ARG A 427 -3.10 -21.26 24.72
C ARG A 427 -2.90 -19.73 24.79
N PRO A 428 -1.99 -19.19 25.62
CA PRO A 428 -1.77 -17.75 25.68
C PRO A 428 -1.31 -17.16 24.33
N LEU A 429 -0.58 -17.93 23.51
CA LEU A 429 -0.15 -17.47 22.19
C LEU A 429 -1.33 -17.34 21.24
N VAL A 430 -2.23 -18.34 21.21
CA VAL A 430 -3.46 -18.30 20.39
C VAL A 430 -4.38 -17.15 20.82
N GLU A 431 -4.52 -16.92 22.14
CA GLU A 431 -5.31 -15.81 22.70
C GLU A 431 -4.78 -14.42 22.28
N HIS A 432 -3.48 -14.31 22.01
CA HIS A 432 -2.83 -13.09 21.50
C HIS A 432 -2.73 -13.06 19.96
N GLY A 433 -3.54 -13.86 19.26
CA GLY A 433 -3.58 -13.89 17.79
C GLY A 433 -2.42 -14.64 17.14
N GLY A 434 -1.64 -15.38 17.93
CA GLY A 434 -0.49 -16.15 17.46
C GLY A 434 -0.90 -17.43 16.73
N ARG A 435 -0.12 -17.78 15.71
CA ARG A 435 -0.24 -19.03 14.97
C ARG A 435 0.89 -19.96 15.35
N VAL A 436 0.58 -21.18 15.74
CA VAL A 436 1.61 -22.21 15.97
C VAL A 436 2.12 -22.71 14.63
N ARG A 437 3.43 -22.55 14.39
CA ARG A 437 4.12 -23.01 13.18
C ARG A 437 4.53 -24.47 13.31
N SER A 438 5.09 -24.83 14.46
CA SER A 438 5.50 -26.19 14.76
C SER A 438 5.52 -26.44 16.26
N LEU A 439 5.32 -27.70 16.62
CA LEU A 439 5.48 -28.17 17.98
C LEU A 439 5.98 -29.62 17.89
N ALA A 440 7.14 -29.88 18.48
CA ALA A 440 7.72 -31.22 18.55
C ALA A 440 8.23 -31.51 19.97
N ALA A 441 8.05 -32.74 20.44
CA ALA A 441 8.52 -33.20 21.74
C ALA A 441 9.44 -34.41 21.62
N SER A 442 10.57 -34.36 22.32
CA SER A 442 11.54 -35.46 22.43
C SER A 442 12.33 -35.28 23.72
N ASP A 443 12.79 -36.37 24.32
CA ASP A 443 13.66 -36.35 25.52
C ASP A 443 13.12 -35.47 26.67
N GLY A 444 11.79 -35.42 26.86
CA GLY A 444 11.20 -34.65 27.96
C GLY A 444 11.10 -33.14 27.72
N VAL A 445 11.27 -32.69 26.48
CA VAL A 445 11.25 -31.28 26.10
C VAL A 445 10.42 -31.09 24.85
N THR A 446 9.46 -30.18 24.92
CA THR A 446 8.75 -29.66 23.75
C THR A 446 9.43 -28.39 23.25
N THR A 447 9.71 -28.34 21.96
CA THR A 447 10.06 -27.10 21.24
C THR A 447 8.80 -26.59 20.55
N LEU A 448 8.38 -25.38 20.91
CA LEU A 448 7.19 -24.72 20.37
C LEU A 448 7.62 -23.48 19.58
N THR A 449 7.30 -23.44 18.30
CA THR A 449 7.51 -22.27 17.45
C THR A 449 6.16 -21.66 17.10
N ALA A 450 5.99 -20.38 17.43
CA ALA A 450 4.78 -19.62 17.12
C ALA A 450 5.12 -18.29 16.45
N GLU A 451 4.24 -17.85 15.57
CA GLU A 451 4.31 -16.58 14.87
C GLU A 451 3.22 -15.65 15.39
N LEU A 452 3.62 -14.44 15.80
CA LEU A 452 2.71 -13.35 16.12
C LEU A 452 2.69 -12.33 14.98
N PRO A 453 1.55 -11.65 14.74
CA PRO A 453 1.51 -10.48 13.86
C PRO A 453 2.57 -9.44 14.25
N GLY A 454 3.15 -8.73 13.27
CA GLY A 454 4.22 -7.76 13.51
C GLY A 454 3.81 -6.56 14.36
N ASP A 455 2.52 -6.28 14.46
CA ASP A 455 1.90 -5.26 15.31
C ASP A 455 1.41 -5.77 16.67
N ALA A 456 1.51 -7.08 16.93
CA ALA A 456 1.08 -7.67 18.20
C ALA A 456 2.03 -7.30 19.36
N ASP A 457 1.48 -7.19 20.57
CA ASP A 457 2.28 -7.01 21.79
C ASP A 457 2.99 -8.31 22.17
N VAL A 458 4.18 -8.50 21.60
CA VAL A 458 5.04 -9.67 21.84
C VAL A 458 5.38 -9.82 23.32
N ARG A 459 5.54 -8.72 24.07
CA ARG A 459 5.89 -8.82 25.49
C ARG A 459 4.72 -9.37 26.28
N ALA A 460 3.51 -8.83 26.05
CA ALA A 460 2.30 -9.35 26.69
C ALA A 460 2.09 -10.85 26.42
N ALA A 461 2.31 -11.29 25.18
CA ALA A 461 2.16 -12.70 24.80
C ALA A 461 3.20 -13.61 25.51
N VAL A 462 4.47 -13.19 25.55
CA VAL A 462 5.53 -13.94 26.25
C VAL A 462 5.27 -14.00 27.76
N ASP A 463 4.92 -12.86 28.36
CA ASP A 463 4.63 -12.76 29.80
C ASP A 463 3.45 -13.68 30.16
N ALA A 464 2.37 -13.68 29.36
CA ALA A 464 1.23 -14.56 29.56
C ALA A 464 1.59 -16.06 29.52
N VAL A 465 2.49 -16.47 28.61
CA VAL A 465 3.01 -17.85 28.58
C VAL A 465 3.80 -18.16 29.84
N THR A 466 4.74 -17.31 30.23
CA THR A 466 5.63 -17.56 31.38
C THR A 466 4.90 -17.47 32.72
N ASP A 467 3.87 -16.63 32.84
CA ASP A 467 3.05 -16.52 34.04
C ASP A 467 2.16 -17.76 34.22
N ALA A 468 1.56 -18.24 33.13
CA ALA A 468 0.76 -19.48 33.16
C ALA A 468 1.64 -20.73 33.34
N HIS A 469 2.86 -20.71 32.80
CA HIS A 469 3.80 -21.84 32.81
C HIS A 469 5.23 -21.39 33.18
N PRO A 470 5.55 -21.23 34.49
CA PRO A 470 6.83 -20.66 34.94
C PRO A 470 8.10 -21.43 34.56
N SER A 471 7.97 -22.69 34.15
CA SER A 471 9.10 -23.52 33.70
C SER A 471 9.38 -23.42 32.20
N VAL A 472 8.55 -22.69 31.44
CA VAL A 472 8.75 -22.41 30.02
C VAL A 472 9.77 -21.29 29.86
N GLY A 473 10.70 -21.46 28.91
CA GLY A 473 11.67 -20.44 28.56
C GLY A 473 11.60 -20.06 27.09
N LEU A 474 11.64 -18.77 26.79
CA LEU A 474 11.84 -18.26 25.43
C LEU A 474 13.30 -18.48 25.03
N THR A 475 13.54 -19.26 23.98
CA THR A 475 14.89 -19.58 23.48
C THR A 475 15.29 -18.73 22.29
N ALA A 476 14.33 -18.32 21.45
CA ALA A 476 14.59 -17.44 20.32
C ALA A 476 13.43 -16.47 20.08
N LYS A 477 13.79 -15.27 19.60
CA LYS A 477 12.87 -14.28 19.04
C LYS A 477 13.47 -13.77 17.74
N ARG A 478 12.73 -13.87 16.63
CA ARG A 478 13.18 -13.45 15.31
C ARG A 478 12.06 -12.69 14.61
N GLN A 479 12.41 -11.61 13.92
CA GLN A 479 11.52 -11.01 12.94
C GLN A 479 11.70 -11.79 11.64
N VAL A 480 10.59 -12.26 11.07
CA VAL A 480 10.58 -13.00 9.81
C VAL A 480 9.68 -12.26 8.83
N ASP A 481 10.18 -12.06 7.62
CA ASP A 481 9.35 -11.59 6.52
C ASP A 481 8.36 -12.71 6.21
N ARG A 482 7.07 -12.39 6.20
CA ARG A 482 6.06 -13.36 5.77
C ARG A 482 6.32 -13.60 4.29
N PRO A 483 6.70 -14.81 3.84
CA PRO A 483 6.83 -15.05 2.42
C PRO A 483 5.45 -14.79 1.80
N VAL A 484 5.42 -13.92 0.79
CA VAL A 484 4.27 -13.77 -0.11
C VAL A 484 4.20 -15.08 -0.91
N GLU A 485 3.73 -16.15 -0.28
CA GLU A 485 3.38 -17.36 -0.99
C GLU A 485 2.14 -17.04 -1.81
N THR A 486 2.24 -17.25 -3.11
CA THR A 486 1.25 -16.95 -4.16
C THR A 486 -0.13 -17.61 -3.95
N ASP A 487 -0.26 -18.51 -2.97
CA ASP A 487 -1.52 -19.08 -2.47
C ASP A 487 -2.28 -18.18 -1.47
N ALA A 488 -1.66 -17.11 -0.95
CA ALA A 488 -2.20 -16.26 0.11
C ALA A 488 -3.53 -15.62 -0.28
N GLY A 489 -3.67 -15.18 -1.54
CA GLY A 489 -4.93 -14.59 -2.00
C GLY A 489 -6.11 -15.57 -1.89
N PHE A 490 -5.91 -16.85 -2.21
CA PHE A 490 -6.97 -17.87 -2.07
C PHE A 490 -7.28 -18.13 -0.59
N ARG A 491 -6.24 -18.28 0.25
CA ARG A 491 -6.39 -18.59 1.68
C ARG A 491 -6.97 -17.42 2.49
N GLU A 492 -6.61 -16.19 2.16
CA GLU A 492 -7.12 -14.96 2.78
C GLU A 492 -8.57 -14.70 2.38
N ARG A 493 -8.88 -14.74 1.07
CA ARG A 493 -10.28 -14.65 0.58
C ARG A 493 -11.18 -15.75 1.14
N LEU A 494 -10.65 -16.96 1.30
CA LEU A 494 -11.39 -18.06 1.93
C LEU A 494 -11.58 -17.81 3.44
N GLY A 495 -10.54 -17.30 4.12
CA GLY A 495 -10.57 -16.93 5.54
C GLY A 495 -11.67 -15.92 5.85
N ASP A 496 -11.79 -14.85 5.05
CA ASP A 496 -12.80 -13.80 5.24
C ASP A 496 -14.24 -14.30 5.01
N ARG A 497 -14.39 -15.36 4.20
CA ARG A 497 -15.70 -15.93 3.88
C ARG A 497 -16.13 -16.98 4.89
N LEU A 498 -15.21 -17.71 5.52
CA LEU A 498 -15.52 -18.74 6.50
C LEU A 498 -15.82 -18.11 7.86
N SER A 499 -16.91 -18.55 8.52
CA SER A 499 -17.09 -18.18 9.93
C SER A 499 -16.05 -18.91 10.79
N GLU A 500 -15.73 -18.39 11.97
CA GLU A 500 -14.83 -19.05 12.93
C GLU A 500 -15.21 -20.52 13.14
N ARG A 501 -16.50 -20.79 13.37
CA ARG A 501 -17.01 -22.16 13.55
C ARG A 501 -16.83 -23.05 12.31
N GLN A 502 -16.96 -22.50 11.11
CA GLN A 502 -16.74 -23.24 9.86
C GLN A 502 -15.26 -23.57 9.67
N THR A 503 -14.37 -22.63 9.97
CA THR A 503 -12.91 -22.83 9.95
C THR A 503 -12.48 -23.90 10.95
N THR A 504 -12.99 -23.82 12.18
CA THR A 504 -12.76 -24.81 13.25
C THR A 504 -13.16 -26.22 12.79
N VAL A 505 -14.39 -26.38 12.29
CA VAL A 505 -14.92 -27.68 11.86
C VAL A 505 -14.19 -28.24 10.65
N LEU A 506 -13.84 -27.40 9.65
CA LEU A 506 -13.13 -27.84 8.45
C LEU A 506 -11.70 -28.29 8.78
N ARG A 507 -10.98 -27.57 9.65
CA ARG A 507 -9.64 -27.96 10.12
C ARG A 507 -9.68 -29.26 10.91
N ALA A 508 -10.65 -29.41 11.82
CA ALA A 508 -10.82 -30.63 12.59
C ALA A 508 -11.08 -31.84 11.66
N ALA A 509 -11.96 -31.69 10.67
CA ALA A 509 -12.21 -32.74 9.67
C ALA A 509 -10.96 -33.12 8.88
N TYR A 510 -10.17 -32.14 8.45
CA TYR A 510 -8.94 -32.38 7.71
C TYR A 510 -7.91 -33.16 8.55
N HIS A 511 -7.59 -32.70 9.76
CA HIS A 511 -6.57 -33.33 10.59
C HIS A 511 -7.01 -34.67 11.20
N ALA A 512 -8.31 -34.88 11.38
CA ALA A 512 -8.85 -36.15 11.87
C ALA A 512 -9.02 -37.22 10.78
N GLY A 513 -8.61 -36.96 9.53
CA GLY A 513 -8.71 -37.92 8.43
C GLY A 513 -10.14 -38.17 7.93
N TYR A 514 -11.06 -37.22 8.14
CA TYR A 514 -12.48 -37.36 7.73
C TYR A 514 -12.64 -37.45 6.20
N PHE A 515 -11.71 -36.85 5.46
CA PHE A 515 -11.73 -36.81 4.00
C PHE A 515 -10.94 -37.95 3.34
N GLU A 516 -10.22 -38.76 4.12
CA GLU A 516 -9.40 -39.87 3.63
C GLU A 516 -10.24 -41.10 3.22
N TRP A 517 -9.64 -41.99 2.44
CA TRP A 517 -10.26 -43.26 2.07
C TRP A 517 -9.33 -44.46 2.30
N PRO A 518 -9.66 -45.41 3.19
CA PRO A 518 -10.78 -45.38 4.14
C PRO A 518 -10.66 -44.20 5.13
N ARG A 519 -11.78 -43.75 5.73
CA ARG A 519 -11.78 -42.61 6.66
C ARG A 519 -11.23 -43.04 8.02
N ASP A 520 -10.42 -42.18 8.63
CA ASP A 520 -9.87 -42.40 9.97
C ASP A 520 -10.84 -41.96 11.08
N THR A 521 -11.76 -41.04 10.79
CA THR A 521 -12.84 -40.62 11.72
C THR A 521 -14.21 -40.62 11.04
N THR A 522 -15.25 -40.97 11.81
CA THR A 522 -16.65 -40.75 11.42
C THR A 522 -17.12 -39.33 11.72
N ALA A 523 -18.27 -38.93 11.17
CA ALA A 523 -18.86 -37.61 11.41
C ALA A 523 -19.38 -37.47 12.85
N GLU A 524 -19.91 -38.55 13.42
CA GLU A 524 -20.35 -38.60 14.81
C GLU A 524 -19.18 -38.38 15.76
N GLU A 525 -18.09 -39.13 15.57
CA GLU A 525 -16.85 -39.02 16.34
C GLU A 525 -16.21 -37.63 16.22
N LEU A 526 -16.25 -37.02 15.04
CA LEU A 526 -15.75 -35.66 14.85
C LEU A 526 -16.64 -34.60 15.52
N ALA A 527 -17.96 -34.80 15.50
CA ALA A 527 -18.90 -33.88 16.13
C ALA A 527 -18.72 -33.83 17.64
N ASP A 528 -18.48 -35.00 18.25
CA ASP A 528 -18.18 -35.12 19.67
C ASP A 528 -16.87 -34.38 20.03
N SER A 529 -15.78 -34.56 19.25
CA SER A 529 -14.49 -33.92 19.58
C SER A 529 -14.49 -32.39 19.43
N VAL A 530 -15.33 -31.83 18.55
CA VAL A 530 -15.48 -30.36 18.41
C VAL A 530 -16.65 -29.76 19.21
N GLY A 531 -17.39 -30.59 19.96
CA GLY A 531 -18.47 -30.14 20.86
C GLY A 531 -19.78 -29.71 20.19
N VAL A 532 -20.14 -30.31 19.05
CA VAL A 532 -21.42 -30.02 18.32
C VAL A 532 -22.21 -31.28 18.03
N SER A 533 -23.48 -31.12 17.65
CA SER A 533 -24.26 -32.25 17.13
C SER A 533 -23.81 -32.65 15.72
N ALA A 534 -23.87 -33.93 15.37
CA ALA A 534 -23.54 -34.42 14.02
C ALA A 534 -24.30 -33.70 12.88
N PRO A 535 -25.60 -33.36 13.01
CA PRO A 535 -26.29 -32.52 12.02
C PRO A 535 -25.68 -31.12 11.88
N THR A 536 -25.26 -30.50 12.99
CA THR A 536 -24.62 -29.18 13.02
C THR A 536 -23.25 -29.25 12.35
N LEU A 537 -22.45 -30.28 12.64
CA LEU A 537 -21.17 -30.54 12.00
C LEU A 537 -21.33 -30.65 10.47
N HIS A 538 -22.25 -31.51 9.99
CA HIS A 538 -22.53 -31.66 8.56
C HIS A 538 -22.94 -30.34 7.90
N ASN A 539 -23.75 -29.53 8.58
CA ASN A 539 -24.13 -28.22 8.07
C ASN A 539 -22.91 -27.27 7.97
N HIS A 540 -22.03 -27.26 8.97
CA HIS A 540 -20.81 -26.44 8.93
C HIS A 540 -19.86 -26.91 7.83
N LEU A 541 -19.61 -28.22 7.71
CA LEU A 541 -18.76 -28.79 6.65
C LEU A 541 -19.30 -28.45 5.27
N ARG A 542 -20.58 -28.72 5.00
CA ARG A 542 -21.18 -28.44 3.69
C ARG A 542 -21.10 -26.96 3.31
N ASN A 543 -21.29 -26.07 4.27
CA ASN A 543 -21.17 -24.62 4.03
C ASN A 543 -19.71 -24.19 3.83
N ALA A 544 -18.77 -24.77 4.58
CA ALA A 544 -17.35 -24.50 4.45
C ALA A 544 -16.79 -25.01 3.11
N GLU A 545 -17.10 -26.26 2.74
CA GLU A 545 -16.79 -26.87 1.46
C GLU A 545 -17.40 -26.07 0.30
N GLY A 546 -18.66 -25.63 0.43
CA GLY A 546 -19.29 -24.77 -0.57
C GLY A 546 -18.50 -23.48 -0.81
N LYS A 547 -18.09 -22.79 0.27
CA LYS A 547 -17.28 -21.57 0.18
C LYS A 547 -15.89 -21.84 -0.39
N LEU A 548 -15.27 -22.97 -0.07
CA LEU A 548 -13.99 -23.41 -0.63
C LEU A 548 -14.10 -23.66 -2.13
N LEU A 549 -15.14 -24.37 -2.57
CA LEU A 549 -15.41 -24.63 -3.98
C LEU A 549 -15.70 -23.32 -4.73
N THR A 550 -16.46 -22.40 -4.15
CA THR A 550 -16.69 -21.07 -4.74
C THR A 550 -15.38 -20.30 -4.90
N ALA A 551 -14.57 -20.21 -3.85
CA ALA A 551 -13.26 -19.56 -3.93
C ALA A 551 -12.33 -20.21 -4.97
N PHE A 552 -12.47 -21.52 -5.19
CA PHE A 552 -11.61 -22.26 -6.12
C PHE A 552 -12.05 -22.13 -7.58
N PHE A 553 -13.35 -22.11 -7.86
CA PHE A 553 -13.90 -22.10 -9.21
C PHE A 553 -14.23 -20.70 -9.76
N GLU A 554 -14.54 -19.73 -8.89
CA GLU A 554 -14.99 -18.40 -9.31
C GLU A 554 -13.86 -17.35 -9.27
N ASP A 555 -12.76 -17.61 -8.54
CA ASP A 555 -11.65 -16.66 -8.35
C ASP A 555 -10.28 -17.29 -8.70
N PRO A 556 -9.91 -17.41 -9.99
CA PRO A 556 -8.66 -18.06 -10.39
C PRO A 556 -7.43 -17.32 -9.80
N PRO A 557 -6.36 -18.04 -9.45
CA PRO A 557 -5.12 -17.42 -8.97
C PRO A 557 -4.56 -16.46 -10.02
N ALA A 558 -4.02 -15.33 -9.55
CA ALA A 558 -3.28 -14.40 -10.39
C ALA A 558 -2.20 -15.20 -11.12
N ARG A 559 -2.20 -15.15 -12.46
CA ARG A 559 -1.22 -15.85 -13.28
C ARG A 559 0.10 -15.09 -13.20
N ASP A 560 1.11 -15.74 -12.64
CA ASP A 560 2.53 -15.32 -12.66
C ASP A 560 3.07 -15.07 -14.07
#